data_AF-A0A3L7T1U2-F1
#
_entry.id   AF-A0A3L7T1U2-F1
#
_cell.length_a   1.000
_cell.length_b   1.000
_cell.length_c   1.000
_cell.angle_alpha   90.00
_cell.angle_beta   90.00
_cell.angle_gamma   90.00
#
_symmetry.space_group_name_H-M   'P 1'
#
loop_
_entity.id
_entity.type
_entity.pdbx_description
1 polymer ?
#
loop_
_entity_poly.entity_id
_entity_poly.type
_entity_poly.pdbx_seq_one_letter_code
_entity_poly.pdbx_strand_id
1 'polypeptide(L)'
;MVESRKAKSETPQNGVNFRYKQEKGSGLNGTNLRHKPFSQYDLAGRATQVDNAGSVVPEVTLSMAYDFEGNRTWLGDSQGGQVWYAWNNQRLQSMAMFTENYKSAQVGFGYDSVGRLASMTRTTNWDFATTINTSYILDFLDRVTSAGEI
;
A
#
# COMPACT_ATOMS: atom_id res chain seq x y z
N MET A 1 -37.17 33.28 13.54
CA MET A 1 -37.03 33.33 12.07
C MET A 1 -35.90 32.38 11.72
N VAL A 2 -36.21 31.18 11.22
CA VAL A 2 -35.24 30.13 10.91
C VAL A 2 -35.01 30.18 9.41
N GLU A 3 -33.82 30.60 8.97
CA GLU A 3 -33.44 30.46 7.57
C GLU A 3 -32.91 29.04 7.32
N SER A 4 -33.75 28.23 6.70
CA SER A 4 -33.35 27.02 5.99
C SER A 4 -32.57 27.40 4.73
N ARG A 5 -31.36 26.84 4.54
CA ARG A 5 -30.68 26.91 3.23
C ARG A 5 -30.56 25.52 2.63
N LYS A 6 -31.13 25.43 1.42
CA LYS A 6 -31.30 24.26 0.56
C LYS A 6 -30.00 23.47 0.36
N ALA A 7 -30.10 22.15 0.45
CA ALA A 7 -29.14 21.25 -0.17
C ALA A 7 -29.22 21.42 -1.70
N LYS A 8 -28.09 21.72 -2.33
CA LYS A 8 -27.95 21.70 -3.79
C LYS A 8 -27.61 20.25 -4.17
N SER A 9 -28.42 19.65 -5.03
CA SER A 9 -28.16 18.32 -5.60
C SER A 9 -27.01 18.41 -6.60
N GLU A 10 -25.92 17.72 -6.31
CA GLU A 10 -24.85 17.47 -7.28
C GLU A 10 -24.61 15.95 -7.36
N THR A 11 -24.53 15.47 -8.59
CA THR A 11 -24.52 14.09 -9.10
C THR A 11 -23.43 13.22 -8.44
N PRO A 12 -23.65 11.92 -8.18
CA PRO A 12 -22.73 11.13 -7.37
C PRO A 12 -21.45 10.78 -8.15
N GLN A 13 -20.30 11.30 -7.70
CA GLN A 13 -19.00 10.72 -8.02
C GLN A 13 -18.33 10.23 -6.73
N ASN A 14 -18.46 8.92 -6.49
CA ASN A 14 -17.67 8.10 -5.57
C ASN A 14 -17.33 8.72 -4.21
N GLY A 15 -18.37 9.05 -3.42
CA GLY A 15 -18.21 9.47 -2.03
C GLY A 15 -17.77 8.32 -1.13
N VAL A 16 -16.46 8.23 -0.86
CA VAL A 16 -15.93 7.38 0.21
C VAL A 16 -16.22 8.09 1.54
N ASN A 17 -17.07 7.49 2.37
CA ASN A 17 -17.34 7.97 3.72
C ASN A 17 -16.16 7.63 4.64
N PHE A 18 -15.33 8.62 4.98
CA PHE A 18 -14.22 8.45 5.93
C PHE A 18 -14.75 8.42 7.38
N ARG A 19 -14.46 7.34 8.11
CA ARG A 19 -14.63 7.30 9.57
C ARG A 19 -13.34 7.74 10.24
N TYR A 20 -13.32 8.93 10.85
CA TYR A 20 -12.23 9.35 11.73
C TYR A 20 -12.39 8.69 13.11
N LYS A 21 -11.44 7.84 13.51
CA LYS A 21 -11.24 7.54 14.93
C LYS A 21 -10.32 8.63 15.49
N GLN A 22 -10.91 9.70 16.03
CA GLN A 22 -10.17 10.65 16.87
C GLN A 22 -9.93 9.99 18.22
N GLU A 23 -8.67 9.75 18.58
CA GLU A 23 -8.32 9.52 19.98
C GLU A 23 -8.45 10.86 20.73
N LYS A 24 -9.34 10.91 21.72
CA LYS A 24 -9.59 12.11 22.54
C LYS A 24 -8.32 12.53 23.29
N GLY A 25 -7.59 13.51 22.74
CA GLY A 25 -6.61 14.29 23.47
C GLY A 25 -7.23 15.61 23.93
N SER A 26 -7.30 15.80 25.25
CA SER A 26 -7.76 17.02 25.94
C SER A 26 -7.11 18.29 25.37
N GLY A 27 -7.93 19.32 25.13
CA GLY A 27 -7.57 20.51 24.37
C GLY A 27 -6.56 21.45 25.03
N LEU A 28 -5.85 22.21 24.19
CA LEU A 28 -5.22 23.49 24.51
C LEU A 28 -5.23 24.39 23.26
N ASN A 29 -5.57 25.66 23.48
CA ASN A 29 -5.62 26.74 22.50
C ASN A 29 -4.22 27.18 22.04
N GLY A 30 -4.13 27.60 20.77
CA GLY A 30 -3.27 28.70 20.34
C GLY A 30 -1.79 28.39 20.10
N THR A 31 -1.42 28.42 18.81
CA THR A 31 -0.06 28.41 18.21
C THR A 31 0.72 27.09 18.37
N ASN A 32 0.95 26.42 17.24
CA ASN A 32 1.46 25.04 17.12
C ASN A 32 0.48 23.95 17.61
N LEU A 33 -0.60 23.75 16.84
CA LEU A 33 -1.22 22.43 16.79
C LEU A 33 -0.13 21.47 16.28
N ARG A 34 0.58 20.79 17.20
CA ARG A 34 1.34 19.60 16.83
C ARG A 34 0.38 18.75 16.01
N HIS A 35 0.66 18.61 14.71
CA HIS A 35 -0.05 17.68 13.85
C HIS A 35 -0.05 16.34 14.59
N LYS A 36 -1.25 15.83 14.86
CA LYS A 36 -1.42 14.63 15.68
C LYS A 36 -1.44 13.42 14.75
N PRO A 37 -0.85 12.29 15.15
CA PRO A 37 -0.95 11.08 14.36
C PRO A 37 -2.43 10.74 14.20
N PHE A 38 -2.82 10.34 13.00
CA PHE A 38 -4.20 9.96 12.70
C PHE A 38 -4.24 8.69 11.85
N SER A 39 -5.40 8.05 11.83
CA SER A 39 -5.69 6.95 10.93
C SER A 39 -7.10 7.09 10.36
N GLN A 40 -7.22 6.88 9.05
CA GLN A 40 -8.49 6.83 8.34
C GLN A 40 -8.74 5.41 7.85
N TYR A 41 -10.02 5.03 7.82
CA TYR A 41 -10.44 3.68 7.45
C TYR A 41 -11.59 3.74 6.45
N ASP A 42 -11.65 2.74 5.57
CA ASP A 42 -12.80 2.48 4.72
C ASP A 42 -13.96 1.80 5.49
N LEU A 43 -15.05 1.51 4.77
CA LEU A 43 -16.23 0.85 5.34
C LEU A 43 -15.98 -0.59 5.81
N ALA A 44 -14.96 -1.24 5.28
CA ALA A 44 -14.52 -2.57 5.72
C ALA A 44 -13.55 -2.51 6.93
N GLY A 45 -13.25 -1.30 7.42
CA GLY A 45 -12.34 -1.10 8.56
C GLY A 45 -10.86 -1.24 8.19
N ARG A 46 -10.50 -1.22 6.90
CA ARG A 46 -9.11 -1.25 6.43
C ARG A 46 -8.55 0.16 6.43
N ALA A 47 -7.29 0.32 6.83
CA ALA A 47 -6.64 1.62 6.86
C ALA A 47 -6.40 2.14 5.43
N THR A 48 -6.90 3.35 5.14
CA THR A 48 -6.71 4.05 3.86
C THR A 48 -5.69 5.18 3.97
N GLN A 49 -5.46 5.69 5.19
CA GLN A 49 -4.42 6.68 5.46
C GLN A 49 -3.91 6.52 6.90
N VAL A 50 -2.59 6.63 7.09
CA VAL A 50 -1.93 6.62 8.41
C VAL A 50 -0.85 7.67 8.43
N ASP A 51 -0.81 8.48 9.49
CA ASP A 51 0.14 9.58 9.64
C ASP A 51 0.94 9.43 10.94
N ASN A 52 2.27 9.58 10.87
CA ASN A 52 3.18 9.50 12.01
C ASN A 52 3.54 10.88 12.61
N ALA A 53 2.72 11.91 12.34
CA ALA A 53 2.86 13.28 12.76
C ALA A 53 3.49 13.49 14.15
N GLY A 54 4.45 14.42 14.22
CA GLY A 54 5.15 14.72 15.47
C GLY A 54 6.16 13.66 15.91
N SER A 55 6.51 12.71 15.04
CA SER A 55 7.68 11.84 15.19
C SER A 55 8.99 12.60 14.97
N VAL A 56 10.09 12.06 15.51
CA VAL A 56 11.45 12.64 15.44
C VAL A 56 12.21 12.25 14.16
N VAL A 57 11.63 11.37 13.35
CA VAL A 57 12.08 10.91 12.02
C VAL A 57 11.06 11.43 10.99
N PRO A 58 11.40 11.52 9.68
CA PRO A 58 10.59 12.29 8.74
C PRO A 58 9.10 12.00 8.91
N GLU A 59 8.33 13.08 8.94
CA GLU A 59 6.89 13.00 8.96
C GLU A 59 6.45 12.39 7.63
N VAL A 60 5.67 11.33 7.73
CA VAL A 60 5.23 10.50 6.62
C VAL A 60 3.76 10.20 6.80
N THR A 61 2.98 10.58 5.78
CA THR A 61 1.62 10.10 5.62
C THR A 61 1.62 8.96 4.62
N LEU A 62 1.21 7.76 5.03
CA LEU A 62 0.95 6.62 4.16
C LEU A 62 -0.48 6.65 3.64
N SER A 63 -0.68 6.34 2.37
CA SER A 63 -1.99 6.20 1.72
C SER A 63 -2.10 4.82 1.06
N MET A 64 -3.25 4.16 1.16
CA MET A 64 -3.43 2.79 0.67
C MET A 64 -4.71 2.64 -0.16
N ALA A 65 -4.65 1.81 -1.20
CA ALA A 65 -5.81 1.37 -1.98
C ALA A 65 -5.92 -0.15 -1.95
N TYR A 66 -7.15 -0.66 -2.10
CA TYR A 66 -7.45 -2.09 -2.06
C TYR A 66 -8.41 -2.49 -3.18
N ASP A 67 -8.34 -3.75 -3.59
CA ASP A 67 -9.35 -4.37 -4.46
C ASP A 67 -10.64 -4.74 -3.67
N PHE A 68 -11.58 -5.38 -4.37
CA PHE A 68 -12.87 -5.75 -3.81
C PHE A 68 -12.76 -6.93 -2.83
N GLU A 69 -11.76 -7.80 -3.00
CA GLU A 69 -11.55 -8.95 -2.12
C GLU A 69 -10.78 -8.63 -0.84
N GLY A 70 -10.08 -7.50 -0.77
CA GLY A 70 -9.33 -7.15 0.43
C GLY A 70 -7.86 -6.83 0.20
N ASN A 71 -7.31 -7.15 -0.97
CA ASN A 71 -5.88 -7.06 -1.19
C ASN A 71 -5.47 -5.62 -1.45
N ARG A 72 -4.34 -5.22 -0.86
CA ARG A 72 -3.77 -3.91 -1.15
C ARG A 72 -3.27 -3.88 -2.58
N THR A 73 -3.73 -2.94 -3.38
CA THR A 73 -3.32 -2.74 -4.78
C THR A 73 -2.29 -1.61 -4.91
N TRP A 74 -2.27 -0.68 -3.96
CA TRP A 74 -1.33 0.44 -3.92
C TRP A 74 -1.00 0.88 -2.49
N LEU A 75 0.22 1.33 -2.28
CA LEU A 75 0.73 2.02 -1.10
C LEU A 75 1.56 3.21 -1.58
N GLY A 76 1.27 4.41 -1.10
CA GLY A 76 2.13 5.58 -1.30
C GLY A 76 2.48 6.26 0.01
N ASP A 77 3.56 7.01 0.00
CA ASP A 77 3.97 7.87 1.10
C ASP A 77 4.03 9.35 0.66
N SER A 78 3.98 10.27 1.62
CA SER A 78 4.05 11.72 1.38
C SER A 78 5.42 12.21 0.90
N GLN A 79 6.43 11.33 0.87
CA GLN A 79 7.78 11.59 0.38
C GLN A 79 7.95 11.08 -1.07
N GLY A 80 6.85 10.72 -1.73
CA GLY A 80 6.78 10.29 -3.12
C GLY A 80 7.26 8.87 -3.39
N GLY A 81 7.46 8.05 -2.34
CA GLY A 81 7.58 6.61 -2.48
C GLY A 81 6.22 5.97 -2.78
N GLN A 82 6.21 4.97 -3.66
CA GLN A 82 5.00 4.20 -3.94
C GLN A 82 5.31 2.73 -4.26
N VAL A 83 4.37 1.84 -3.95
CA VAL A 83 4.40 0.41 -4.24
C VAL A 83 3.07 0.00 -4.86
N TRP A 84 3.13 -0.62 -6.02
CA TRP A 84 1.99 -1.26 -6.69
C TRP A 84 2.04 -2.77 -6.47
N TYR A 85 0.88 -3.39 -6.29
CA TYR A 85 0.74 -4.82 -6.05
C TYR A 85 -0.19 -5.43 -7.09
N ALA A 86 0.24 -6.49 -7.77
CA ALA A 86 -0.60 -7.25 -8.70
C ALA A 86 -0.96 -8.60 -8.07
N TRP A 87 -2.23 -8.97 -8.15
CA TRP A 87 -2.78 -10.17 -7.55
C TRP A 87 -3.45 -11.05 -8.60
N ASN A 88 -3.46 -12.36 -8.35
CA ASN A 88 -4.25 -13.33 -9.10
C ASN A 88 -4.84 -14.33 -8.09
N ASN A 89 -6.17 -14.40 -7.97
CA ASN A 89 -6.86 -15.28 -7.03
C ASN A 89 -6.30 -15.22 -5.59
N GLN A 90 -6.20 -14.02 -5.00
CA GLN A 90 -5.62 -13.79 -3.65
C GLN A 90 -4.13 -14.12 -3.51
N ARG A 91 -3.42 -14.40 -4.61
CA ARG A 91 -1.99 -14.68 -4.62
C ARG A 91 -1.22 -13.54 -5.28
N LEU A 92 -0.29 -12.95 -4.54
CA LEU A 92 0.55 -11.85 -5.00
C LEU A 92 1.42 -12.32 -6.17
N GLN A 93 1.30 -11.67 -7.32
CA GLN A 93 2.07 -11.98 -8.53
C GLN A 93 3.26 -11.06 -8.68
N SER A 94 3.14 -9.79 -8.30
CA SER A 94 4.25 -8.85 -8.38
C SER A 94 4.10 -7.65 -7.46
N MET A 95 5.23 -7.02 -7.17
CA MET A 95 5.34 -5.72 -6.53
C MET A 95 6.21 -4.81 -7.37
N ALA A 96 5.82 -3.55 -7.55
CA ALA A 96 6.62 -2.54 -8.23
C ALA A 96 6.74 -1.30 -7.35
N MET A 97 7.96 -1.02 -6.88
CA MET A 97 8.31 0.16 -6.10
C MET A 97 8.83 1.27 -7.00
N PHE A 98 8.47 2.51 -6.68
CA PHE A 98 8.99 3.72 -7.31
C PHE A 98 9.32 4.74 -6.24
N THR A 99 10.28 5.60 -6.55
CA THR A 99 10.66 6.76 -5.74
C THR A 99 10.69 8.00 -6.62
N GLU A 100 10.69 9.19 -6.01
CA GLU A 100 10.73 10.48 -6.72
C GLU A 100 11.93 10.63 -7.67
N ASN A 101 13.04 9.93 -7.41
CA ASN A 101 14.23 9.95 -8.25
C ASN A 101 14.17 8.99 -9.45
N TYR A 102 12.96 8.59 -9.86
CA TYR A 102 12.70 7.59 -10.91
C TYR A 102 13.40 6.24 -10.69
N LYS A 103 13.91 5.97 -9.49
CA LYS A 103 14.41 4.65 -9.14
C LYS A 103 13.22 3.73 -8.97
N SER A 104 13.30 2.56 -9.59
CA SER A 104 12.27 1.54 -9.46
C SER A 104 12.88 0.19 -9.10
N ALA A 105 12.09 -0.63 -8.43
CA ALA A 105 12.41 -2.03 -8.19
C ALA A 105 11.13 -2.83 -8.39
N GLN A 106 11.21 -3.89 -9.19
CA GLN A 106 10.10 -4.80 -9.44
C GLN A 106 10.51 -6.19 -8.97
N VAL A 107 9.59 -6.86 -8.28
CA VAL A 107 9.71 -8.27 -7.92
C VAL A 107 8.48 -9.00 -8.47
N GLY A 108 8.70 -10.05 -9.26
CA GLY A 108 7.67 -10.99 -9.69
C GLY A 108 7.80 -12.31 -8.94
N PHE A 109 6.68 -12.95 -8.63
CA PHE A 109 6.61 -14.23 -7.93
C PHE A 109 5.99 -15.29 -8.84
N GLY A 110 6.72 -16.37 -9.08
CA GLY A 110 6.20 -17.56 -9.75
C GLY A 110 5.92 -18.66 -8.75
N TYR A 111 4.83 -19.38 -8.97
CA TYR A 111 4.38 -20.45 -8.09
C TYR A 111 4.28 -21.76 -8.86
N ASP A 112 4.53 -22.88 -8.18
CA ASP A 112 4.26 -24.20 -8.74
C ASP A 112 2.75 -24.51 -8.73
N SER A 113 2.39 -25.68 -9.28
CA SER A 113 1.00 -26.12 -9.43
C SER A 113 0.25 -26.30 -8.11
N VAL A 114 0.96 -26.50 -6.99
CA VAL A 114 0.37 -26.60 -5.65
C VAL A 114 0.44 -25.28 -4.88
N GLY A 115 1.03 -24.24 -5.47
CA GLY A 115 0.99 -22.87 -4.97
C GLY A 115 2.16 -22.48 -4.08
N ARG A 116 3.27 -23.20 -4.13
CA ARG A 116 4.52 -22.88 -3.43
C ARG A 116 5.36 -21.94 -4.29
N LEU A 117 6.14 -21.06 -3.66
CA LEU A 117 7.01 -20.13 -4.38
C LEU A 117 8.11 -20.91 -5.11
N ALA A 118 8.06 -20.92 -6.44
CA ALA A 118 8.96 -21.69 -7.30
C ALA A 118 9.95 -20.79 -8.05
N SER A 119 9.64 -19.50 -8.19
CA SER A 119 10.58 -18.54 -8.79
C SER A 119 10.35 -17.11 -8.31
N MET A 120 11.39 -16.30 -8.48
CA MET A 120 11.36 -14.86 -8.24
C MET A 120 12.13 -14.13 -9.35
N THR A 121 11.51 -13.12 -9.94
CA THR A 121 12.12 -12.24 -10.94
C THR A 121 12.36 -10.88 -10.32
N ARG A 122 13.56 -10.31 -10.44
CA ARG A 122 13.92 -9.00 -9.87
C ARG A 122 14.49 -8.10 -10.96
N THR A 123 13.89 -6.93 -11.12
CA THR A 123 14.29 -5.93 -12.11
C THR A 123 14.42 -4.58 -11.41
N THR A 124 15.45 -3.81 -11.73
CA THR A 124 15.64 -2.45 -11.19
C THR A 124 15.62 -1.42 -12.30
N ASN A 125 15.11 -0.23 -12.01
CA ASN A 125 15.09 0.92 -12.91
C ASN A 125 14.49 0.61 -14.30
N TRP A 126 13.54 -0.33 -14.34
CA TRP A 126 12.95 -0.84 -15.58
C TRP A 126 13.96 -1.39 -16.60
N ASP A 127 15.18 -1.69 -16.16
CA ASP A 127 16.19 -2.30 -16.99
C ASP A 127 15.97 -3.82 -17.03
N PHE A 128 15.14 -4.25 -17.98
CA PHE A 128 14.85 -5.66 -18.15
C PHE A 128 16.04 -6.47 -18.65
N ALA A 129 17.12 -5.84 -19.15
CA ALA A 129 18.32 -6.53 -19.61
C ALA A 129 19.18 -7.07 -18.47
N THR A 130 19.07 -6.51 -17.26
CA THR A 130 19.80 -6.95 -16.06
C THR A 130 18.90 -7.65 -15.04
N THR A 131 17.77 -8.19 -15.51
CA THR A 131 16.82 -8.92 -14.68
C THR A 131 17.46 -10.17 -14.09
N ILE A 132 17.34 -10.34 -12.77
CA ILE A 132 17.77 -11.55 -12.07
C ILE A 132 16.56 -12.44 -11.87
N ASN A 133 16.57 -13.61 -12.48
CA ASN A 133 15.58 -14.65 -12.22
C ASN A 133 16.18 -15.71 -11.30
N THR A 134 15.44 -16.11 -10.28
CA THR A 134 15.85 -17.18 -9.36
C THR A 134 14.77 -18.24 -9.35
N SER A 135 15.14 -19.51 -9.51
CA SER A 135 14.25 -20.66 -9.36
C SER A 135 14.55 -21.40 -8.05
N TYR A 136 13.53 -22.04 -7.48
CA TYR A 136 13.62 -22.85 -6.28
C TYR A 136 13.18 -24.28 -6.60
N ILE A 137 13.97 -25.25 -6.15
CA ILE A 137 13.56 -26.65 -6.09
C ILE A 137 13.20 -26.95 -4.64
N LEU A 138 11.97 -27.43 -4.43
CA LEU A 138 11.43 -27.74 -3.12
C LEU A 138 11.28 -29.26 -2.98
N ASP A 139 11.62 -29.79 -1.82
CA ASP A 139 11.22 -31.16 -1.48
C ASP A 139 9.73 -31.25 -1.09
N PHE A 140 9.27 -32.44 -0.70
CA PHE A 140 7.89 -32.67 -0.28
C PHE A 140 7.53 -32.04 1.07
N LEU A 141 8.51 -31.52 1.81
CA LEU A 141 8.33 -30.80 3.08
C LEU A 141 8.49 -29.29 2.90
N ASP A 142 8.40 -28.82 1.64
CA ASP A 142 8.49 -27.41 1.24
C ASP A 142 9.82 -26.74 1.61
N ARG A 143 10.89 -27.53 1.75
CA ARG A 143 12.23 -27.02 2.00
C ARG A 143 12.93 -26.80 0.67
N VAL A 144 13.61 -25.66 0.54
CA VAL A 144 14.46 -25.37 -0.61
C VAL A 144 15.66 -26.31 -0.58
N THR A 145 15.77 -27.16 -1.59
CA THR A 145 16.91 -28.06 -1.80
C THR A 145 17.89 -27.54 -2.84
N SER A 146 17.46 -26.61 -3.69
CA SER A 146 18.32 -25.87 -4.62
C SER A 146 17.74 -24.51 -4.96
N ALA A 147 18.62 -23.54 -5.20
CA ALA A 147 18.29 -22.25 -5.78
C ALA A 147 19.29 -21.93 -6.89
N GLY A 148 18.79 -21.53 -8.07
CA GLY A 148 19.62 -21.24 -9.24
C GLY A 148 19.14 -20.02 -10.01
N GLU A 149 20.06 -19.32 -10.65
CA GLU A 149 19.75 -18.28 -11.64
C GLU A 149 19.32 -18.92 -12.96
N ILE A 150 18.31 -18.34 -13.64
CA ILE A 150 17.75 -18.85 -14.91
C ILE A 150 17.73 -17.79 -16.00
#